data_AF-A0A847FYL1-F1
#
_entry.id   AF-A0A847FYL1-F1
#
_cell.length_a   1.000
_cell.length_b   1.000
_cell.length_c   1.000
_cell.angle_alpha   90.00
_cell.angle_beta   90.00
_cell.angle_gamma   90.00
#
_symmetry.space_group_name_H-M   'P 1'
#
loop_
_entity.id
_entity.type
_entity.pdbx_description
1 polymer ?
#
loop_
_entity_poly.entity_id
_entity_poly.type
_entity_poly.pdbx_seq_one_letter_code
_entity_poly.pdbx_strand_id
1 'polypeptide(L)'
;MRIKVVGPCASGKSVLAAGLRRLGYNASSAAQDHSYVPDMWRRINPPDLLIYLDVGLEAAHRRGRTGHGWDQEYLDRQKARLEHARAHSDLYLDTDDLSEEEVLGRVVEFLEARRP
;
A
#
# COMPACT_ATOMS: atom_id res chain seq x y z
N MET A 1 -1.09 -18.31 -1.29
CA MET A 1 -1.70 -16.98 -1.09
C MET A 1 -0.75 -15.91 -1.56
N ARG A 2 -1.05 -15.26 -2.70
CA ARG A 2 -0.32 -14.12 -3.26
C ARG A 2 -0.88 -12.83 -2.68
N ILE A 3 -0.01 -12.03 -2.07
CA ILE A 3 -0.36 -10.75 -1.47
C ILE A 3 0.17 -9.64 -2.37
N LYS A 4 -0.68 -8.65 -2.64
CA LYS A 4 -0.27 -7.44 -3.35
C LYS A 4 -0.54 -6.21 -2.50
N VAL A 5 0.48 -5.36 -2.38
CA VAL A 5 0.42 -4.11 -1.65
C VAL A 5 0.34 -2.93 -2.63
N VAL A 6 -0.66 -2.08 -2.43
CA VAL A 6 -0.95 -0.86 -3.21
C VAL A 6 -1.15 0.33 -2.27
N GLY A 7 -1.18 1.55 -2.80
CA GLY A 7 -1.26 2.77 -2.00
C GLY A 7 -0.48 3.94 -2.62
N PRO A 8 -0.60 5.17 -2.10
CA PRO A 8 0.16 6.32 -2.60
C PRO A 8 1.67 6.16 -2.37
N CYS A 9 2.48 6.95 -3.06
CA CYS A 9 3.91 7.05 -2.75
C CYS A 9 4.11 7.44 -1.27
N ALA A 10 5.16 6.91 -0.65
CA ALA A 10 5.47 7.05 0.78
C ALA A 10 4.51 6.40 1.79
N SER A 11 3.52 5.61 1.35
CA SER A 11 2.70 4.79 2.27
C SER A 11 3.38 3.51 2.76
N GLY A 12 4.62 3.23 2.36
CA GLY A 12 5.39 2.06 2.86
C GLY A 12 5.20 0.76 2.06
N LYS A 13 4.60 0.81 0.85
CA LYS A 13 4.31 -0.39 0.02
C LYS A 13 5.48 -1.35 -0.15
N SER A 14 6.63 -0.85 -0.58
CA SER A 14 7.82 -1.65 -0.89
C SER A 14 8.45 -2.24 0.38
N VAL A 15 8.44 -1.47 1.47
CA VAL A 15 8.90 -1.87 2.79
C VAL A 15 8.05 -3.03 3.31
N LEU A 16 6.73 -2.87 3.34
CA LEU A 16 5.81 -3.93 3.79
C LEU A 16 5.99 -5.20 2.94
N ALA A 17 6.00 -5.07 1.62
CA ALA A 17 6.18 -6.23 0.75
C ALA A 17 7.52 -6.93 1.00
N ALA A 18 8.60 -6.19 1.28
CA ALA A 18 9.89 -6.77 1.65
C ALA A 18 9.85 -7.46 3.03
N GLY A 19 9.20 -6.85 4.03
CA GLY A 19 9.00 -7.44 5.35
C GLY A 19 8.24 -8.76 5.29
N LEU A 20 7.11 -8.78 4.57
CA LEU A 20 6.32 -9.99 4.36
C LEU A 20 7.12 -11.09 3.66
N ARG A 21 7.92 -10.76 2.64
CA ARG A 21 8.82 -11.74 1.98
C ARG A 21 9.85 -12.33 2.94
N ARG A 22 10.43 -11.52 3.85
CA ARG A 22 11.36 -12.03 4.87
C ARG A 22 10.71 -13.02 5.83
N LEU A 23 9.40 -12.90 6.06
CA LEU A 23 8.62 -13.83 6.87
C LEU A 23 8.09 -15.05 6.08
N GLY A 24 8.45 -15.19 4.80
CA GLY A 24 8.06 -16.33 3.96
C GLY A 24 6.73 -16.17 3.22
N TYR A 25 6.07 -15.00 3.30
CA TYR A 25 4.87 -14.74 2.51
C TYR A 25 5.20 -14.42 1.05
N ASN A 26 4.35 -14.85 0.13
CA ASN A 26 4.43 -14.48 -1.29
C ASN A 26 3.83 -13.08 -1.50
N ALA A 27 4.63 -12.03 -1.27
CA ALA A 27 4.20 -10.64 -1.29
C ALA A 27 4.91 -9.79 -2.37
N SER A 28 4.13 -8.94 -3.05
CA SER A 28 4.60 -7.98 -4.05
C SER A 28 4.00 -6.59 -3.82
N SER A 29 4.63 -5.53 -4.34
CA SER A 29 4.07 -4.18 -4.35
C SER A 29 3.80 -3.73 -5.78
N ALA A 30 2.78 -2.92 -6.00
CA ALA A 30 2.48 -2.34 -7.31
C ALA A 30 2.56 -0.80 -7.27
N ALA A 31 3.11 -0.23 -8.34
CA ALA A 31 3.20 1.22 -8.58
C ALA A 31 1.89 1.75 -9.22
N GLN A 32 0.74 1.36 -8.69
CA GLN A 32 -0.56 1.71 -9.27
C GLN A 32 -0.89 3.21 -9.15
N ASP A 33 -0.34 3.90 -8.16
CA ASP A 33 -0.35 5.36 -8.00
C ASP A 33 0.12 6.13 -9.25
N HIS A 34 0.84 5.47 -10.17
CA HIS A 34 1.31 6.02 -11.44
C HIS A 34 0.56 5.50 -12.66
N SER A 35 -0.49 4.70 -12.47
CA SER A 35 -1.27 4.11 -13.56
C SER A 35 -2.61 4.81 -13.73
N TYR A 36 -3.04 4.98 -14.99
CA TYR A 36 -4.39 5.44 -15.34
C TYR A 36 -5.39 4.28 -15.49
N VAL A 37 -4.96 3.03 -15.32
CA VAL A 37 -5.85 1.85 -15.38
C VAL A 37 -6.34 1.57 -13.95
N PRO A 38 -7.62 1.86 -13.61
CA PRO A 38 -8.08 1.81 -12.22
C PRO A 38 -7.98 0.41 -11.58
N ASP A 39 -8.15 -0.64 -12.39
CA ASP A 39 -8.10 -2.02 -11.95
C ASP A 39 -6.80 -2.74 -12.33
N MET A 40 -5.70 -1.99 -12.54
CA MET A 40 -4.38 -2.55 -12.87
C MET A 40 -3.97 -3.67 -11.90
N TRP A 41 -4.21 -3.49 -10.59
CA TRP A 41 -3.92 -4.49 -9.56
C TRP A 41 -4.56 -5.86 -9.85
N ARG A 42 -5.71 -5.90 -10.51
CA ARG A 42 -6.43 -7.12 -10.87
C ARG A 42 -5.95 -7.71 -12.19
N ARG A 43 -5.42 -6.89 -13.10
CA ARG A 43 -5.00 -7.33 -14.45
C ARG A 43 -3.57 -7.85 -14.50
N ILE A 44 -2.64 -7.23 -13.78
CA ILE A 44 -1.21 -7.56 -13.84
C ILE A 44 -0.83 -8.34 -12.58
N ASN A 45 -0.49 -9.62 -12.69
CA ASN A 45 -0.20 -10.52 -11.56
C ASN A 45 -1.29 -10.51 -10.47
N PRO A 46 -2.52 -10.96 -10.78
CA PRO A 46 -3.68 -10.82 -9.87
C PRO A 46 -3.38 -11.40 -8.47
N PRO A 47 -3.71 -10.70 -7.37
CA PRO A 47 -3.48 -11.22 -6.03
C PRO A 47 -4.61 -12.15 -5.55
N ASP A 48 -4.31 -12.93 -4.52
CA ASP A 48 -5.34 -13.60 -3.70
C ASP A 48 -5.81 -12.67 -2.56
N LEU A 49 -4.92 -11.77 -2.09
CA LEU A 49 -5.24 -10.69 -1.14
C LEU A 49 -4.63 -9.35 -1.58
N LEU A 50 -5.44 -8.29 -1.54
CA LEU A 50 -5.04 -6.91 -1.82
C LEU A 50 -4.97 -6.09 -0.54
N ILE A 51 -3.80 -5.54 -0.23
CA ILE A 51 -3.57 -4.66 0.91
C ILE A 51 -3.38 -3.24 0.41
N TYR A 52 -4.15 -2.31 0.94
CA TYR A 52 -4.05 -0.88 0.68
C TYR A 52 -3.39 -0.16 1.86
N LEU A 53 -2.28 0.53 1.60
CA LEU A 53 -1.66 1.43 2.56
C LEU A 53 -1.92 2.88 2.15
N ASP A 54 -2.53 3.66 3.05
CA ASP A 54 -2.70 5.10 2.87
C ASP A 54 -1.66 5.92 3.63
N VAL A 55 -1.55 7.19 3.24
CA VAL A 55 -0.71 8.18 3.92
C VAL A 55 -1.27 9.58 3.69
N GLY A 56 -1.14 10.46 4.69
CA GLY A 56 -1.37 11.88 4.64
C GLY A 56 -0.13 12.66 4.20
N LEU A 57 -0.32 13.92 3.83
CA LEU A 57 0.76 14.76 3.29
C LEU A 57 1.87 14.99 4.31
N GLU A 58 1.52 15.31 5.55
CA GLU A 58 2.47 15.53 6.64
C GLU A 58 3.34 14.30 6.91
N ALA A 59 2.74 13.11 6.95
CA ALA A 59 3.49 11.87 7.13
C ALA A 59 4.40 11.57 5.93
N ALA A 60 3.92 11.81 4.69
CA ALA A 60 4.75 11.69 3.50
C ALA A 60 5.95 12.66 3.53
N HIS A 61 5.74 13.89 4.01
CA HIS A 61 6.79 14.90 4.19
C HIS A 61 7.81 14.46 5.25
N ARG A 62 7.37 13.95 6.41
CA ARG A 62 8.27 13.33 7.41
C ARG A 62 9.12 12.20 6.82
N ARG A 63 8.61 11.51 5.80
CA ARG A 63 9.30 10.43 5.04
C ARG A 63 10.12 10.94 3.84
N GLY A 64 10.43 12.24 3.80
CA GLY A 64 11.32 12.85 2.83
C GLY A 64 10.69 13.19 1.48
N ARG A 65 9.35 13.21 1.39
CA ARG A 65 8.65 13.65 0.18
C ARG A 65 8.39 15.17 0.19
N THR A 66 9.44 15.98 0.24
CA THR A 66 9.36 17.43 0.57
C THR A 66 9.77 18.39 -0.55
N GLY A 67 9.76 17.96 -1.82
CA GLY A 67 10.20 18.78 -2.96
C GLY A 67 9.07 19.52 -3.71
N HIS A 68 9.45 20.34 -4.69
CA HIS A 68 8.50 20.95 -5.63
C HIS A 68 7.62 19.87 -6.29
N GLY A 69 6.29 20.05 -6.21
CA GLY A 69 5.30 19.12 -6.72
C GLY A 69 4.86 18.02 -5.75
N TRP A 70 5.41 17.97 -4.53
CA TRP A 70 4.90 17.12 -3.44
C TRP A 70 3.93 17.90 -2.53
N ASP A 71 2.78 18.24 -3.10
CA ASP A 71 1.68 18.94 -2.45
C ASP A 71 0.44 18.03 -2.29
N GLN A 72 -0.60 18.60 -1.68
CA GLN A 72 -1.86 17.90 -1.48
C GLN A 72 -2.50 17.49 -2.81
N GLU A 73 -2.44 18.34 -3.84
CA GLU A 73 -3.01 18.05 -5.16
C GLU A 73 -2.33 16.83 -5.79
N TYR A 74 -1.00 16.73 -5.70
CA TYR A 74 -0.27 15.58 -6.18
C TYR A 74 -0.63 14.29 -5.43
N LEU A 75 -0.76 14.36 -4.10
CA LEU A 75 -1.20 13.21 -3.31
C LEU A 75 -2.64 12.79 -3.67
N ASP A 76 -3.55 13.75 -3.83
CA ASP A 76 -4.95 13.51 -4.20
C ASP A 76 -5.06 12.85 -5.58
N ARG A 77 -4.25 13.28 -6.56
CA ARG A 77 -4.19 12.63 -7.87
C ARG A 77 -3.74 11.17 -7.79
N GLN A 78 -2.79 10.84 -6.90
CA GLN A 78 -2.42 9.45 -6.67
C GLN A 78 -3.58 8.67 -6.03
N LYS A 79 -4.23 9.22 -5.00
CA LYS A 79 -5.38 8.60 -4.33
C LYS A 79 -6.56 8.37 -5.29
N ALA A 80 -6.82 9.30 -6.22
CA ALA A 80 -7.86 9.14 -7.25
C ALA A 80 -7.59 7.94 -8.17
N ARG A 81 -6.35 7.76 -8.65
CA ARG A 81 -5.95 6.59 -9.47
C ARG A 81 -6.08 5.26 -8.72
N LEU A 82 -6.02 5.34 -7.41
CA LEU A 82 -6.03 4.22 -6.48
C LEU A 82 -7.42 3.90 -5.92
N GLU A 83 -8.45 4.70 -6.23
CA GLU A 83 -9.79 4.58 -5.67
C GLU A 83 -10.39 3.18 -5.86
N HIS A 84 -10.26 2.61 -7.07
CA HIS A 84 -10.72 1.25 -7.33
C HIS A 84 -9.91 0.23 -6.52
N ALA A 85 -8.60 0.40 -6.31
CA ALA A 85 -7.85 -0.54 -5.49
C ALA A 85 -8.25 -0.44 -4.01
N ARG A 86 -8.51 0.78 -3.52
CA ARG A 86 -8.98 1.05 -2.16
C ARG A 86 -10.35 0.43 -1.89
N ALA A 87 -11.30 0.60 -2.82
CA ALA A 87 -12.66 0.08 -2.69
C ALA A 87 -12.72 -1.47 -2.68
N HIS A 88 -11.68 -2.13 -3.19
CA HIS A 88 -11.62 -3.58 -3.35
C HIS A 88 -10.53 -4.25 -2.49
N SER A 89 -9.87 -3.51 -1.60
CA SER A 89 -8.82 -4.08 -0.74
C SER A 89 -9.41 -4.94 0.36
N ASP A 90 -8.75 -6.06 0.65
CA ASP A 90 -9.07 -6.94 1.77
C ASP A 90 -8.67 -6.34 3.12
N LEU A 91 -7.65 -5.47 3.12
CA LEU A 91 -7.18 -4.72 4.27
C LEU A 91 -6.79 -3.29 3.83
N TYR A 92 -7.31 -2.30 4.55
CA TYR A 92 -6.88 -0.91 4.47
C TYR A 92 -6.14 -0.54 5.75
N LEU A 93 -5.02 0.17 5.62
CA LEU A 93 -4.28 0.69 6.76
C LEU A 93 -3.83 2.13 6.50
N ASP A 94 -4.20 3.02 7.39
CA ASP A 94 -3.59 4.36 7.48
C ASP A 94 -2.24 4.23 8.20
N THR A 95 -1.18 4.76 7.59
CA THR A 95 0.19 4.60 8.07
C THR A 95 0.74 5.82 8.76
N ASP A 96 0.00 6.92 8.90
CA ASP A 96 0.54 8.22 9.30
C ASP A 96 1.35 8.21 10.60
N ASP A 97 0.85 7.48 11.58
CA ASP A 97 1.42 7.37 12.92
C ASP A 97 1.95 5.96 13.24
N LEU A 98 2.18 5.15 12.20
CA LEU A 98 2.69 3.79 12.35
C LEU A 98 4.15 3.68 11.92
N SER A 99 4.94 2.95 12.70
CA SER A 99 6.27 2.48 12.30
C SER A 99 6.17 1.38 11.24
N GLU A 100 7.29 1.08 10.59
CA GLU A 100 7.36 -0.01 9.61
C GLU A 100 7.05 -1.38 10.27
N GLU A 101 7.50 -1.57 11.51
CA GLU A 101 7.23 -2.76 12.33
C GLU A 101 5.76 -2.88 12.71
N GLU A 102 5.11 -1.78 13.09
CA GLU A 102 3.68 -1.77 13.44
C GLU A 102 2.81 -2.07 12.21
N VAL A 103 3.15 -1.49 11.05
CA VAL A 103 2.48 -1.81 9.78
C VAL A 103 2.64 -3.29 9.45
N LEU A 104 3.85 -3.83 9.56
CA LEU A 104 4.11 -5.25 9.31
C LEU A 104 3.33 -6.15 10.30
N GLY A 105 3.36 -5.83 11.59
CA GLY A 105 2.69 -6.59 12.64
C GLY A 105 1.18 -6.66 12.44
N ARG A 106 0.53 -5.53 12.17
CA ARG A 106 -0.92 -5.48 11.89
C ARG A 106 -1.31 -6.29 10.65
N VAL A 107 -0.48 -6.25 9.62
CA VAL A 107 -0.72 -7.04 8.41
C VAL A 107 -0.53 -8.53 8.69
N VAL A 108 0.50 -8.93 9.41
CA VAL A 108 0.71 -10.33 9.80
C VAL A 108 -0.45 -10.85 10.63
N GLU A 109 -0.91 -10.09 11.63
CA GLU A 109 -2.07 -10.45 12.45
C GLU A 109 -3.32 -10.70 11.57
N PHE A 110 -3.59 -9.80 10.62
CA PHE A 110 -4.68 -9.97 9.65
C PHE A 110 -4.53 -11.24 8.79
N LEU A 111 -3.31 -11.57 8.35
CA LEU A 111 -3.04 -12.74 7.53
C LEU A 111 -3.20 -14.05 8.31
N GLU A 112 -2.73 -14.08 9.57
CA GLU A 112 -2.86 -15.25 10.44
C GLU A 112 -4.32 -15.49 10.82
N ALA A 113 -5.12 -14.45 11.07
CA ALA A 113 -6.55 -14.57 11.32
C ALA A 113 -7.36 -15.15 10.13
N ARG A 114 -6.76 -15.18 8.94
CA ARG A 114 -7.36 -15.75 7.71
C ARG A 114 -6.79 -17.11 7.34
N ARG A 115 -5.87 -17.67 8.14
CA ARG A 115 -5.43 -19.05 7.95
C ARG A 115 -6.56 -20.00 8.37
N PRO A 116 -6.84 -21.04 7.56
CA PRO A 116 -7.82 -22.07 7.91
C PRO A 116 -7.39 -22.88 9.13
#